data_AF-A0A3A5MXF5-F1
#
_entry.id   AF-A0A3A5MXF5-F1
#
_cell.length_a   1.000
_cell.length_b   1.000
_cell.length_c   1.000
_cell.angle_alpha   90.00
_cell.angle_beta   90.00
_cell.angle_gamma   90.00
#
_symmetry.space_group_name_H-M   'P 1'
#
loop_
_entity.id
_entity.type
_entity.pdbx_description
1 polymer ?
#
loop_
_entity_poly.entity_id
_entity_poly.type
_entity_poly.pdbx_seq_one_letter_code
_entity_poly.pdbx_strand_id
1 'polypeptide(L)' 'APAARTPATAAALAAAARIIAAELDATPSGRFTARVLPVGRPHLATIVVDASQQRMLLIAPDGTRR' A
#
# COMPACT_ATOMS: atom_id res chain seq x y z
N ALA A 1 -23.76 12.54 4.97
CA ALA A 1 -23.58 11.67 3.80
C ALA A 1 -22.10 11.35 3.65
N PRO A 2 -21.66 10.11 3.42
CA PRO A 2 -20.26 9.88 3.13
C PRO A 2 -19.95 10.60 1.82
N ALA A 3 -18.96 11.50 1.84
CA ALA A 3 -18.54 12.23 0.65
C ALA A 3 -18.26 11.22 -0.47
N ALA A 4 -18.86 11.42 -1.64
CA ALA A 4 -18.63 10.55 -2.79
C ALA A 4 -17.12 10.42 -3.03
N ARG A 5 -16.60 9.19 -3.00
CA ARG A 5 -15.18 8.94 -3.29
C ARG A 5 -14.89 9.48 -4.68
N THR A 6 -13.94 10.41 -4.78
CA THR A 6 -13.53 10.94 -6.08
C THR A 6 -12.88 9.83 -6.92
N PRO A 7 -12.98 9.89 -8.25
CA PRO A 7 -12.37 8.89 -9.13
C PRO A 7 -10.86 8.72 -8.87
N ALA A 8 -10.16 9.82 -8.57
CA ALA A 8 -8.75 9.80 -8.22
C ALA A 8 -8.47 9.00 -6.94
N THR A 9 -9.32 9.13 -5.92
CA THR A 9 -9.20 8.34 -4.67
C THR A 9 -9.41 6.86 -4.92
N ALA A 10 -10.39 6.50 -5.77
CA ALA A 10 -10.63 5.12 -6.14
C ALA A 10 -9.45 4.51 -6.90
N ALA A 11 -8.86 5.25 -7.85
CA ALA A 11 -7.68 4.82 -8.60
C ALA A 11 -6.45 4.62 -7.70
N ALA A 12 -6.19 5.56 -6.78
CA ALA A 12 -5.11 5.46 -5.81
C ALA A 12 -5.25 4.22 -4.91
N LEU A 13 -6.48 3.95 -4.44
CA LEU A 13 -6.76 2.76 -3.63
C LEU A 13 -6.56 1.47 -4.42
N ALA A 14 -7.04 1.41 -5.67
CA ALA A 14 -6.83 0.25 -6.53
C ALA A 14 -5.34 -0.01 -6.80
N ALA A 15 -4.54 1.05 -6.99
CA ALA A 15 -3.10 0.93 -7.15
C ALA A 15 -2.41 0.38 -5.89
N ALA A 16 -2.75 0.91 -4.72
CA ALA A 16 -2.24 0.40 -3.44
C ALA A 16 -2.62 -1.06 -3.20
N ALA A 17 -3.88 -1.44 -3.46
CA ALA A 17 -4.35 -2.81 -3.32
C ALA A 17 -3.57 -3.79 -4.22
N ARG A 18 -3.29 -3.40 -5.47
CA ARG A 18 -2.50 -4.20 -6.40
C ARG A 18 -1.07 -4.42 -5.90
N ILE A 19 -0.43 -3.37 -5.37
CA ILE A 19 0.91 -3.46 -4.80
C ILE A 19 0.93 -4.40 -3.59
N ILE A 20 -0.06 -4.26 -2.70
CA ILE A 20 -0.19 -5.10 -1.50
C ILE A 20 -0.35 -6.57 -1.91
N ALA A 21 -1.24 -6.86 -2.86
CA ALA A 21 -1.43 -8.22 -3.37
C ALA A 21 -0.12 -8.80 -3.95
N ALA A 22 0.58 -8.04 -4.79
CA ALA A 22 1.85 -8.47 -5.37
C ALA A 22 2.94 -8.73 -4.32
N GLU A 23 2.97 -7.96 -3.21
CA GLU A 23 3.92 -8.23 -2.12
C GLU A 23 3.53 -9.44 -1.27
N LEU A 24 2.23 -9.68 -1.06
CA LEU A 24 1.75 -10.88 -0.38
C LEU A 24 2.08 -12.14 -1.19
N ASP A 25 1.84 -12.12 -2.50
CA ASP A 25 2.16 -13.22 -3.41
C ASP A 25 3.67 -13.52 -3.44
N ALA A 26 4.51 -12.47 -3.34
CA ALA A 26 5.96 -12.60 -3.29
C ALA A 26 6.51 -13.03 -1.92
N THR A 27 5.67 -13.05 -0.88
CA THR A 27 6.06 -13.37 0.51
C THR A 27 5.33 -14.65 0.97
N PRO A 28 5.82 -15.85 0.60
CA PRO A 28 5.13 -17.11 0.90
C PRO A 28 5.08 -17.43 2.40
N SER A 29 5.98 -16.85 3.21
CA SER A 29 6.01 -17.01 4.66
C SER A 29 6.63 -15.78 5.33
N GLY A 30 6.31 -15.57 6.61
CA GLY A 30 6.78 -14.44 7.41
C GLY A 30 5.63 -13.57 7.93
N ARG A 31 5.94 -12.31 8.25
CA ARG A 31 4.98 -11.30 8.73
C ARG A 31 4.89 -10.15 7.74
N PHE A 32 3.66 -9.85 7.32
CA PHE A 32 3.33 -8.72 6.46
C PHE A 32 2.48 -7.72 7.24
N THR A 33 2.87 -6.45 7.25
CA THR A 33 2.10 -5.37 7.89
C THR A 33 1.96 -4.20 6.92
N ALA A 34 0.74 -3.98 6.41
CA ALA A 34 0.40 -2.77 5.67
C ALA A 34 -0.28 -1.75 6.59
N ARG A 35 0.15 -0.49 6.52
CA ARG A 35 -0.48 0.65 7.22
C ARG A 35 -0.90 1.68 6.18
N VAL A 36 -2.21 1.89 6.09
CA VAL A 36 -2.78 2.99 5.30
C VAL A 36 -2.58 4.29 6.06
N LEU A 37 -2.08 5.32 5.38
CA LEU A 37 -1.79 6.60 6.00
C LEU A 37 -3.01 7.55 5.92
N PRO A 38 -3.15 8.48 6.87
CA PRO A 38 -4.16 9.52 6.80
C PRO A 38 -4.05 10.37 5.53
N VAL A 39 -5.17 10.94 5.11
CA VAL A 39 -5.25 11.87 3.96
C VAL A 39 -4.29 13.06 4.16
N GLY A 40 -3.71 13.55 3.07
CA GLY A 40 -2.77 14.68 3.06
C GLY A 40 -1.30 14.26 3.28
N ARG A 41 -1.04 12.96 3.47
CA ARG A 41 0.32 12.42 3.46
C ARG A 41 0.83 12.26 2.01
N PRO A 42 2.16 12.40 1.78
CA PRO A 42 2.75 12.24 0.45
C PRO A 42 2.73 10.78 -0.05
N HIS A 43 2.40 9.83 0.81
CA HIS A 43 2.31 8.40 0.51
C HIS A 43 0.94 7.88 0.94
N LEU A 44 0.46 6.85 0.25
CA LEU A 44 -0.82 6.21 0.54
C LEU A 44 -0.71 5.21 1.69
N ALA A 45 0.38 4.47 1.72
CA ALA A 45 0.59 3.40 2.68
C ALA A 45 2.08 3.08 2.85
N THR A 46 2.39 2.43 3.97
CA THR A 46 3.68 1.78 4.21
C THR A 46 3.47 0.29 4.37
N ILE A 47 4.37 -0.52 3.83
CA ILE A 47 4.40 -1.97 4.04
C ILE A 47 5.68 -2.31 4.79
N VAL A 48 5.59 -3.14 5.81
CA VAL A 48 6.73 -3.81 6.43
C VAL A 48 6.59 -5.30 6.18
N VAL A 49 7.60 -5.88 5.56
CA VAL A 49 7.72 -7.33 5.36
C VAL A 49 8.87 -7.82 6.22
N ASP A 50 8.59 -8.78 7.07
CA ASP A 50 9.55 -9.45 7.94
C ASP A 50 9.52 -10.95 7.62
N ALA A 51 10.43 -11.38 6.76
CA ALA A 51 10.54 -12.75 6.24
C ALA A 51 12.00 -13.21 6.31
N SER A 52 12.57 -13.75 5.22
CA SER A 52 14.01 -14.07 5.16
C SER A 52 14.90 -12.84 5.31
N GLN A 53 14.40 -11.67 4.88
CA GLN A 53 14.98 -10.36 5.11
C GLN A 53 13.89 -9.36 5.47
N GLN A 54 14.18 -8.46 6.41
CA GLN A 54 13.29 -7.36 6.75
C GLN A 54 13.41 -6.26 5.70
N ARG A 55 12.28 -5.80 5.17
CA ARG A 55 12.21 -4.66 4.25
C ARG A 55 10.99 -3.79 4.52
N MET A 56 11.14 -2.49 4.26
CA MET A 56 10.07 -1.51 4.35
C MET A 56 9.84 -0.91 2.97
N LEU A 57 8.58 -0.80 2.55
CA LEU A 57 8.17 -0.21 1.29
C LEU A 57 7.21 0.96 1.52
N LEU A 58 7.31 1.97 0.67
CA LEU A 58 6.41 3.12 0.63
C LEU A 58 5.59 3.09 -0.65
N ILE A 59 4.26 3.22 -0.56
CA ILE A 59 3.38 3.31 -1.72
C ILE A 59 3.08 4.78 -2.03
N ALA A 60 3.46 5.23 -3.21
CA ALA A 60 3.19 6.59 -3.67
C ALA A 60 1.78 6.70 -4.33
N PRO A 61 1.19 7.91 -4.39
CA PRO A 61 -0.12 8.15 -5.00
C PRO A 61 -0.21 7.81 -6.48
N ASP A 62 0.92 7.82 -7.18
CA ASP A 62 1.06 7.43 -8.58
C ASP A 62 1.02 5.91 -8.80
N GLY A 63 0.91 5.12 -7.73
CA GLY A 63 0.89 3.67 -7.81
C GLY A 63 2.27 3.04 -7.97
N THR A 64 3.34 3.74 -7.62
CA THR A 64 4.69 3.18 -7.50
C THR A 64 5.01 2.79 -6.06
N ARG A 65 6.02 1.94 -5.89
CA ARG A 65 6.59 1.58 -4.58
C ARG A 65 8.10 1.64 -4.60
N ARG A 66 8.70 1.99 -3.46
CA ARG A 66 10.15 1.98 -3.21
C ARG A 66 10.45 1.40 -1.85
#